data_AF-A0A317SKW9-F1
#
_entry.id   AF-A0A317SKW9-F1
#
_cell.length_a   1.000
_cell.length_b   1.000
_cell.length_c   1.000
_cell.angle_alpha   90.00
_cell.angle_beta   90.00
_cell.angle_gamma   90.00
#
_symmetry.space_group_name_H-M   'P 1'
#
loop_
_entity.id
_entity.type
_entity.pdbx_description
1 polymer ?
#
loop_
_entity_poly.entity_id
_entity_poly.type
_entity_poly.pdbx_seq_one_letter_code
_entity_poly.pdbx_strand_id
1 'polypeptide(L)' 'EVLQPYLIPFLYSLPDHGQQYQIAEDNLGVHCSALTTNFYRTHDITKLKWLARSSDMYPVENVWHMLKL' A
#
# COMPACT_ATOMS: atom_id res chain seq x y z
N GLU A 1 -3.34 -13.17 2.66
CA GLU A 1 -3.67 -13.04 1.22
C GLU A 1 -4.66 -11.88 1.08
N VAL A 2 -4.21 -10.71 0.61
CA VAL A 2 -5.04 -9.47 0.51
C VAL A 2 -4.69 -8.67 -0.75
N LEU A 3 -3.40 -8.57 -1.08
CA LEU A 3 -2.93 -7.75 -2.22
C LEU A 3 -3.54 -8.19 -3.56
N GLN A 4 -3.54 -9.49 -3.88
CA GLN A 4 -4.08 -9.98 -5.15
C GLN A 4 -5.60 -9.71 -5.30
N PRO A 5 -6.49 -10.13 -4.37
CA PRO A 5 -7.93 -9.97 -4.55
C PRO A 5 -8.45 -8.54 -4.35
N TYR A 6 -7.73 -7.66 -3.63
CA TYR A 6 -8.23 -6.33 -3.30
C TYR A 6 -7.42 -5.19 -3.91
N LEU A 7 -6.08 -5.21 -3.77
CA LEU A 7 -5.25 -4.10 -4.27
C LEU A 7 -5.29 -4.04 -5.79
N ILE A 8 -5.14 -5.17 -6.48
CA ILE A 8 -5.09 -5.18 -7.95
C ILE A 8 -6.40 -4.68 -8.57
N PRO A 9 -7.59 -5.20 -8.22
CA PRO A 9 -8.84 -4.65 -8.75
C PRO A 9 -9.05 -3.18 -8.40
N PHE A 10 -8.63 -2.74 -7.22
CA PHE A 10 -8.70 -1.33 -6.84
C PHE A 10 -7.85 -0.46 -7.77
N LEU A 11 -6.61 -0.83 -8.05
CA LEU A 11 -5.74 -0.08 -8.97
C LEU A 11 -6.27 -0.05 -10.42
N TYR A 12 -6.97 -1.11 -10.86
CA TYR A 12 -7.66 -1.12 -12.15
C TYR A 12 -8.90 -0.22 -12.19
N SER A 13 -9.52 0.04 -11.03
CA SER A 13 -10.70 0.90 -10.93
C SER A 13 -10.37 2.40 -10.91
N LEU A 14 -9.10 2.77 -10.72
CA LEU A 14 -8.69 4.16 -10.66
C LEU A 14 -8.67 4.82 -12.06
N PRO A 15 -9.00 6.12 -12.18
CA PRO A 15 -9.03 6.82 -13.47
C PRO A 15 -7.68 6.86 -14.20
N ASP A 16 -6.59 6.78 -13.45
CA ASP A 16 -5.20 6.80 -13.89
C ASP A 16 -4.59 5.40 -14.04
N HIS A 17 -5.44 4.37 -14.17
CA HIS A 17 -5.02 3.01 -14.47
C HIS A 17 -3.97 2.94 -15.60
N GLY A 18 -2.89 2.21 -15.33
CA GLY A 18 -1.76 2.03 -16.24
C GLY A 18 -0.57 2.96 -15.95
N GLN A 19 -0.71 3.89 -14.99
CA GLN A 19 0.43 4.66 -14.46
C GLN A 19 1.17 3.90 -13.36
N GLN A 20 2.40 4.33 -13.07
CA GLN A 20 3.18 3.79 -11.97
C GLN A 20 2.58 4.23 -10.64
N TYR A 21 2.27 3.25 -9.80
CA TYR A 21 1.73 3.49 -8.48
C TYR A 21 2.82 3.46 -7.42
N GLN A 22 2.72 4.38 -6.47
CA GLN A 22 3.45 4.33 -5.22
C GLN A 22 2.52 3.91 -4.09
N ILE A 23 2.89 2.87 -3.34
CA ILE A 23 2.13 2.40 -2.18
C ILE A 23 2.83 2.81 -0.89
N ALA A 24 2.06 3.37 0.03
CA ALA A 24 2.48 3.61 1.41
C ALA A 24 1.89 2.50 2.30
N GLU A 25 2.75 1.65 2.84
CA GLU A 25 2.45 0.72 3.92
C GLU A 25 3.56 0.75 4.99
N ASP A 26 3.29 0.24 6.18
CA ASP A 26 4.31 0.18 7.23
C ASP A 26 5.45 -0.80 6.88
N ASN A 27 6.45 -0.86 7.77
CA ASN A 27 7.61 -1.74 7.61
C ASN A 27 7.50 -3.04 8.43
N LEU A 28 6.29 -3.54 8.73
CA LEU A 28 6.16 -4.85 9.39
C LEU A 28 6.75 -5.96 8.51
N GLY A 29 7.23 -7.03 9.15
CA GLY A 29 7.97 -8.10 8.47
C GLY A 29 7.23 -8.72 7.28
N VAL A 30 5.90 -8.84 7.34
CA VAL A 30 5.07 -9.34 6.23
C VAL A 30 5.10 -8.41 5.01
N HIS A 31 5.12 -7.10 5.22
CA HIS A 31 5.17 -6.06 4.20
C HIS A 31 6.57 -5.90 3.59
N CYS A 32 7.61 -6.29 4.34
CA CYS A 32 9.00 -6.29 3.87
C CYS A 32 9.48 -7.67 3.40
N SER A 33 8.62 -8.69 3.39
CA SER A 33 9.00 -10.04 2.98
C SER A 33 9.37 -10.11 1.49
N ALA A 34 10.19 -11.08 1.11
CA ALA A 34 10.55 -11.31 -0.29
C ALA A 34 9.31 -11.57 -1.16
N LEU A 35 8.31 -12.27 -0.62
CA LEU A 35 7.05 -12.55 -1.31
C LEU A 35 6.30 -11.24 -1.64
N THR A 36 6.10 -10.39 -0.65
CA THR A 36 5.42 -9.09 -0.82
C THR A 36 6.21 -8.14 -1.71
N THR A 37 7.52 -8.09 -1.54
CA THR A 37 8.41 -7.26 -2.38
C THR A 37 8.36 -7.71 -3.84
N ASN A 38 8.39 -9.03 -4.08
CA ASN A 38 8.29 -9.56 -5.43
C ASN A 38 6.90 -9.32 -6.04
N PHE A 39 5.84 -9.40 -5.24
CA PHE A 39 4.48 -9.08 -5.66
C PHE A 39 4.37 -7.65 -6.20
N TYR A 40 4.94 -6.66 -5.49
CA TYR A 40 4.93 -5.27 -5.96
C TYR A 40 5.75 -5.11 -7.24
N ARG A 41 6.93 -5.73 -7.29
CA ARG A 41 7.80 -5.72 -8.48
C ARG A 41 7.12 -6.31 -9.71
N THR A 42 6.34 -7.39 -9.58
CA THR A 42 5.66 -8.02 -10.73
C THR A 42 4.49 -7.20 -11.25
N HIS A 43 3.97 -6.25 -10.46
CA HIS A 43 2.85 -5.38 -10.82
C HIS A 43 3.28 -3.92 -11.09
N ASP A 44 4.59 -3.65 -11.20
CA ASP A 44 5.17 -2.31 -11.36
C ASP A 44 4.73 -1.30 -10.28
N ILE A 45 4.58 -1.79 -9.05
CA ILE A 45 4.24 -0.98 -7.88
C ILE A 45 5.52 -0.67 -7.11
N THR A 46 5.74 0.61 -6.81
CA THR A 46 6.87 1.06 -6.00
C THR A 46 6.43 1.29 -4.56
N LYS A 47 7.18 0.78 -3.58
CA LYS A 47 6.93 1.06 -2.17
C LYS A 47 7.55 2.40 -1.78
N LEU A 48 6.75 3.28 -1.19
CA LEU A 48 7.23 4.54 -0.64
C LEU A 48 8.10 4.26 0.59
N LYS A 49 9.29 4.86 0.64
CA LYS A 49 10.21 4.68 1.77
C LYS A 49 9.69 5.46 2.98
N TRP A 50 9.33 4.75 4.04
CA TRP A 50 8.83 5.35 5.26
C TRP A 50 9.74 5.11 6.46
N LEU A 51 9.81 6.09 7.37
CA LEU A 51 10.50 5.93 8.65
C LEU A 51 9.68 5.04 9.59
N ALA A 52 10.34 4.16 10.34
CA ALA A 52 9.65 3.36 11.33
C ALA A 52 9.05 4.26 12.44
N ARG A 53 7.86 3.88 12.94
CA ARG A 53 7.18 4.56 14.07
C ARG A 53 6.75 6.01 13.79
N SER A 54 6.34 6.30 12.56
CA SER A 54 5.78 7.59 12.15
C SER A 54 4.31 7.44 11.74
N SER A 55 3.46 7.03 12.68
CA SER A 55 2.02 6.81 12.44
C SER A 55 1.26 8.12 12.28
N ASP A 56 1.74 9.20 12.89
CA ASP A 56 1.24 10.57 12.71
C ASP A 56 1.34 11.06 11.26
N MET A 57 2.32 10.53 10.53
CA MET A 57 2.52 10.85 9.11
C MET A 57 1.58 10.04 8.20
N TYR A 58 0.87 9.01 8.70
CA TYR A 58 0.05 8.11 7.89
C TYR A 58 -1.35 8.67 7.65
N PRO A 59 -1.73 9.03 6.40
CA PRO A 59 -3.07 9.56 6.13
C PRO A 59 -4.20 8.58 6.48
N VAL A 60 -3.91 7.27 6.48
CA VAL A 60 -4.90 6.23 6.81
C VAL A 60 -5.41 6.34 8.24
N GLU A 61 -4.60 6.85 9.18
CA GLU A 61 -5.03 7.03 10.57
C GLU A 61 -6.15 8.07 10.68
N ASN A 62 -6.09 9.13 9.86
CA ASN A 62 -7.16 10.11 9.77
C ASN A 62 -8.45 9.50 9.19
N VAL A 63 -8.34 8.63 8.18
CA VAL A 63 -9.49 7.91 7.62
C VAL A 63 -10.12 6.99 8.67
N TRP A 64 -9.31 6.24 9.42
CA TRP A 64 -9.82 5.41 10.50
C TRP A 64 -10.47 6.22 11.62
N HIS A 65 -9.94 7.39 11.94
CA HIS A 65 -10.57 8.29 12.90
C HIS A 65 -11.96 8.72 12.41
N MET A 66 -12.09 9.16 11.15
CA MET A 66 -13.37 9.57 10.57
C MET A 66 -14.40 8.43 10.51
N LEU A 67 -13.97 7.19 10.26
CA LEU A 67 -14.86 6.03 10.20
C LEU A 67 -15.37 5.55 11.57
N LYS A 68 -14.70 5.94 12.65
CA LYS A 68 -15.07 5.59 14.03
C LYS A 68 -15.98 6.62 14.70
N LEU A 69 -16.12 7.80 14.09
CA LEU A 69 -17.09 8.84 14.47
C LEU A 69 -18.48 8.45 13.98
#